data_AF-A0A941S4L7-F1
#
_entry.id   AF-A0A941S4L7-F1
#
_cell.length_a   1.000
_cell.length_b   1.000
_cell.length_c   1.000
_cell.angle_alpha   90.00
_cell.angle_beta   90.00
_cell.angle_gamma   90.00
#
_symmetry.space_group_name_H-M   'P 1'
#
loop_
_entity.id
_entity.type
_entity.pdbx_description
1 polymer ?
#
loop_
_entity_poly.entity_id
_entity_poly.type
_entity_poly.pdbx_seq_one_letter_code
_entity_poly.pdbx_strand_id
1 'polypeptide(L)'
;MAVERAVEAAIPEPVKVSVFAQEQAMTPSALMARWEPAIQEASRKFKIPAQWIRAVMRQESGGRTMLAENLPIVSSTGAMGIMQLMPGTYAEMAAQYGLGADPHNSRDNILAGAAYLKWLKSKYGYPAMFAAYNDGPGNIEDHLHRGRPLPAETRGYIAHIAKSLDDKTVAADLAKVALTQPDGTKVTIDAHQVSAVHPAIPGIYAASVKSVVTVGKLNRGIREDLAEATALLRSHGAKL
;
A
#
# COMPACT_ATOMS: atom_id res chain seq x y z
N MET A 1 2.95 -67.19 39.45
CA MET A 1 1.89 -66.50 38.68
C MET A 1 2.22 -65.02 38.64
N ALA A 2 2.00 -64.39 37.51
CA ALA A 2 2.62 -63.16 37.04
C ALA A 2 2.30 -61.91 37.88
N VAL A 3 3.29 -61.01 37.97
CA VAL A 3 3.13 -59.63 38.45
C VAL A 3 2.64 -58.81 37.26
N GLU A 4 1.39 -58.37 37.32
CA GLU A 4 0.76 -57.53 36.30
C GLU A 4 1.26 -56.09 36.45
N ARG A 5 2.16 -55.66 35.56
CA ARG A 5 2.57 -54.25 35.46
C ARG A 5 1.44 -53.48 34.77
N ALA A 6 0.74 -52.64 35.53
CA ALA A 6 -0.08 -51.58 34.97
C ALA A 6 0.81 -50.63 34.15
N VAL A 7 0.58 -50.56 32.85
CA VAL A 7 1.15 -49.53 31.99
C VAL A 7 0.30 -48.28 32.20
N GLU A 8 0.82 -47.35 32.98
CA GLU A 8 0.22 -46.02 33.14
C GLU A 8 0.33 -45.30 31.80
N ALA A 9 -0.80 -45.16 31.10
CA ALA A 9 -0.87 -44.45 29.84
C ALA A 9 -0.56 -42.97 30.09
N ALA A 10 0.57 -42.49 29.58
CA ALA A 10 0.95 -41.09 29.64
C ALA A 10 -0.17 -40.23 29.04
N ILE A 11 -0.68 -39.28 29.82
CA ILE A 11 -1.63 -38.26 29.35
C ILE A 11 -0.92 -37.51 28.21
N PRO A 12 -1.48 -37.45 26.99
CA PRO A 12 -0.84 -36.74 25.90
C PRO A 12 -0.71 -35.26 26.29
N GLU A 13 0.51 -34.72 26.19
CA GLU A 13 0.78 -33.30 26.37
C GLU A 13 -0.17 -32.48 25.47
N PRO A 14 -0.72 -31.35 25.97
CA PRO A 14 -1.60 -30.51 25.17
C PRO A 14 -0.86 -30.02 23.92
N VAL A 15 -1.42 -30.32 22.75
CA VAL A 15 -0.87 -29.89 21.46
C VAL A 15 -0.81 -28.36 21.44
N LYS A 16 0.40 -27.78 21.42
CA LYS A 16 0.57 -26.33 21.23
C LYS A 16 0.02 -25.95 19.87
N VAL A 17 -1.00 -25.10 19.85
CA VAL A 17 -1.57 -24.54 18.61
C VAL A 17 -0.48 -23.73 17.90
N SER A 18 -0.27 -23.97 16.61
CA SER A 18 0.73 -23.26 15.81
C SER A 18 0.40 -21.76 15.70
N VAL A 19 1.41 -20.94 15.40
CA VAL A 19 1.19 -19.49 15.14
C VAL A 19 0.24 -19.28 13.97
N PHE A 20 0.37 -20.08 12.90
CA PHE A 20 -0.51 -19.98 11.75
C PHE A 20 -1.97 -20.27 12.12
N ALA A 21 -2.24 -21.36 12.85
CA ALA A 21 -3.60 -21.69 13.29
C ALA A 21 -4.17 -20.62 14.25
N GLN A 22 -3.35 -20.05 15.14
CA GLN A 22 -3.76 -18.91 15.97
C GLN A 22 -4.15 -17.71 15.11
N GLU A 23 -3.36 -17.37 14.09
CA GLU A 23 -3.66 -16.24 13.18
C GLU A 23 -4.92 -16.46 12.36
N GLN A 24 -5.20 -17.69 11.92
CA GLN A 24 -6.43 -18.03 11.19
C GLN A 24 -7.68 -17.88 12.07
N ALA A 25 -7.56 -18.12 13.38
CA ALA A 25 -8.67 -17.97 14.32
C ALA A 25 -8.91 -16.50 14.76
N MET A 26 -7.97 -15.58 14.48
CA MET A 26 -8.08 -14.18 14.89
C MET A 26 -8.88 -13.34 13.91
N THR A 27 -9.65 -12.39 14.46
CA THR A 27 -10.24 -11.32 13.64
C THR A 27 -9.16 -10.38 13.11
N PRO A 28 -9.39 -9.67 11.99
CA PRO A 28 -8.44 -8.65 11.50
C PRO A 28 -8.06 -7.62 12.55
N SER A 29 -9.00 -7.21 13.42
CA SER A 29 -8.71 -6.27 14.51
C SER A 29 -7.78 -6.88 15.56
N ALA A 30 -7.98 -8.15 15.92
CA ALA A 30 -7.12 -8.85 16.87
C ALA A 30 -5.70 -9.05 16.33
N LEU A 31 -5.55 -9.39 15.04
CA LEU A 31 -4.25 -9.50 14.35
C LEU A 31 -3.45 -8.19 14.39
N MET A 32 -4.13 -7.05 14.34
CA MET A 32 -3.47 -5.74 14.45
C MET A 32 -3.17 -5.38 15.90
N ALA A 33 -4.10 -5.64 16.83
CA ALA A 33 -3.99 -5.24 18.23
C ALA A 33 -2.82 -5.89 18.97
N ARG A 34 -2.47 -7.15 18.64
CA ARG A 34 -1.33 -7.87 19.24
C ARG A 34 0.01 -7.15 19.08
N TRP A 35 0.13 -6.26 18.11
CA TRP A 35 1.37 -5.53 17.81
C TRP A 35 1.42 -4.12 18.38
N GLU A 36 0.37 -3.67 19.08
CA GLU A 36 0.30 -2.31 19.61
C GLU A 36 1.51 -1.92 20.47
N PRO A 37 2.07 -2.77 21.36
CA PRO A 37 3.29 -2.41 22.10
C PRO A 37 4.48 -2.07 21.20
N ALA A 38 4.75 -2.89 20.18
CA ALA A 38 5.85 -2.67 19.23
C ALA A 38 5.59 -1.45 18.33
N ILE A 39 4.35 -1.24 17.91
CA ILE A 39 3.94 -0.06 17.14
C ILE A 39 4.15 1.21 17.96
N GLN A 40 3.76 1.20 19.23
CA GLN A 40 3.92 2.35 20.12
C GLN A 40 5.38 2.63 20.45
N GLU A 41 6.18 1.57 20.63
CA GLU A 41 7.64 1.69 20.75
C GLU A 41 8.24 2.37 19.51
N ALA A 42 7.96 1.83 18.32
CA ALA A 42 8.48 2.33 17.06
C ALA A 42 8.03 3.78 16.79
N SER A 43 6.77 4.10 17.06
CA SER A 43 6.21 5.45 17.00
C SER A 43 7.01 6.43 17.85
N ARG A 44 7.25 6.12 19.13
CA ARG A 44 8.02 6.97 20.04
C ARG A 44 9.48 7.13 19.62
N LYS A 45 10.11 6.04 19.17
CA LYS A 45 11.53 5.99 18.78
C LYS A 45 11.80 6.79 17.51
N PHE A 46 10.95 6.64 16.50
CA PHE A 46 11.16 7.22 15.18
C PHE A 46 10.35 8.48 14.90
N LYS A 47 9.48 8.90 15.83
CA LYS A 47 8.60 10.07 15.70
C LYS A 47 7.69 9.97 14.47
N ILE A 48 7.19 8.77 14.23
CA ILE A 48 6.20 8.47 13.19
C ILE A 48 4.85 8.19 13.87
N PRO A 49 3.74 8.81 13.44
CA PRO A 49 2.43 8.53 14.02
C PRO A 49 2.11 7.03 14.02
N ALA A 50 1.70 6.49 15.17
CA ALA A 50 1.32 5.07 15.30
C ALA A 50 0.23 4.67 14.28
N GLN A 51 -0.66 5.59 13.93
CA GLN A 51 -1.68 5.36 12.89
C GLN A 51 -1.08 5.09 11.50
N TRP A 52 0.05 5.70 11.14
CA TRP A 52 0.73 5.44 9.86
C TRP A 52 1.35 4.06 9.85
N ILE A 53 2.00 3.66 10.95
CA ILE A 53 2.57 2.32 11.11
C ILE A 53 1.45 1.27 11.01
N ARG A 54 0.31 1.47 11.69
CA ARG A 54 -0.86 0.58 11.59
C ARG A 54 -1.41 0.51 10.18
N ALA A 55 -1.52 1.64 9.48
CA ALA A 55 -2.05 1.69 8.12
C ALA A 55 -1.17 0.89 7.16
N VAL A 56 0.14 1.11 7.20
CA VAL A 56 1.12 0.34 6.39
C VAL A 56 1.08 -1.13 6.76
N MET A 57 1.24 -1.49 8.04
CA MET A 57 1.22 -2.89 8.47
C MET A 57 -0.07 -3.64 8.07
N ARG A 58 -1.21 -2.95 8.12
CA ARG A 58 -2.50 -3.50 7.66
C ARG A 58 -2.48 -3.78 6.16
N GLN A 59 -1.94 -2.86 5.36
CA GLN A 59 -1.88 -2.99 3.91
C GLN A 59 -0.86 -4.06 3.47
N GLU A 60 0.26 -4.18 4.18
CA GLU A 60 1.34 -5.10 3.84
C GLU A 60 1.03 -6.56 4.18
N SER A 61 0.61 -6.84 5.42
CA SER A 61 0.43 -8.23 5.90
C SER A 61 -0.94 -8.48 6.53
N GLY A 62 -1.74 -7.44 6.72
CA GLY A 62 -2.94 -7.53 7.56
C GLY A 62 -2.60 -7.86 9.03
N GLY A 63 -1.37 -7.58 9.45
CA GLY A 63 -0.85 -7.93 10.75
C GLY A 63 -0.47 -9.38 10.93
N ARG A 64 -0.39 -10.21 9.87
CA ARG A 64 0.02 -11.64 9.91
C ARG A 64 1.53 -11.81 9.82
N THR A 65 2.04 -12.92 10.35
CA THR A 65 3.48 -13.27 10.22
C THR A 65 3.70 -14.56 9.45
N MET A 66 2.65 -15.34 9.19
CA MET A 66 2.73 -16.64 8.54
C MET A 66 1.86 -16.71 7.27
N LEU A 67 2.37 -17.33 6.20
CA LEU A 67 1.60 -17.69 5.01
C LEU A 67 0.96 -19.08 5.14
N ALA A 68 1.67 -20.01 5.78
CA ALA A 68 1.24 -21.38 6.04
C ALA A 68 1.97 -21.91 7.29
N GLU A 69 1.67 -23.15 7.68
CA GLU A 69 2.40 -23.83 8.75
C GLU A 69 3.91 -23.82 8.48
N ASN A 70 4.67 -23.30 9.45
CA ASN A 70 6.13 -23.14 9.39
C ASN A 70 6.66 -22.32 8.20
N LEU A 71 5.81 -21.51 7.55
CA LEU A 71 6.20 -20.66 6.42
C LEU A 71 5.93 -19.18 6.76
N PRO A 72 6.96 -18.39 7.08
CA PRO A 72 6.83 -16.95 7.32
C PRO A 72 6.33 -16.19 6.09
N ILE A 73 5.76 -15.01 6.31
CA ILE A 73 5.27 -14.15 5.23
C ILE A 73 6.42 -13.54 4.42
N VAL A 74 6.44 -13.86 3.12
CA VAL A 74 7.36 -13.33 2.10
C VAL A 74 6.57 -13.07 0.82
N SER A 75 6.69 -11.89 0.23
CA SER A 75 6.06 -11.59 -1.06
C SER A 75 6.74 -12.33 -2.22
N SER A 76 6.11 -12.37 -3.40
CA SER A 76 6.73 -12.89 -4.63
C SER A 76 8.01 -12.14 -5.05
N THR A 77 8.14 -10.87 -4.64
CA THR A 77 9.32 -10.03 -4.88
C THR A 77 10.35 -10.11 -3.76
N GLY A 78 10.09 -10.89 -2.70
CA GLY A 78 11.02 -11.12 -1.60
C GLY A 78 10.89 -10.15 -0.41
N ALA A 79 9.81 -9.38 -0.32
CA ALA A 79 9.53 -8.52 0.83
C ALA A 79 9.17 -9.37 2.07
N MET A 80 9.73 -9.06 3.23
CA MET A 80 9.73 -9.96 4.39
C MET A 80 9.05 -9.37 5.61
N GLY A 81 8.37 -10.25 6.36
CA GLY A 81 7.85 -9.95 7.69
C GLY A 81 6.63 -9.05 7.66
N ILE A 82 6.21 -8.60 8.84
CA ILE A 82 4.89 -8.01 9.05
C ILE A 82 4.70 -6.63 8.38
N MET A 83 5.78 -5.90 8.12
CA MET A 83 5.79 -4.64 7.38
C MET A 83 6.38 -4.78 5.97
N GLN A 84 6.57 -6.02 5.49
CA GLN A 84 7.00 -6.37 4.13
C GLN A 84 8.19 -5.53 3.64
N LEU A 85 9.31 -5.61 4.36
CA LEU A 85 10.53 -4.90 3.97
C LEU A 85 11.36 -5.73 3.00
N MET A 86 11.90 -5.08 1.96
CA MET A 86 12.91 -5.71 1.11
C MET A 86 14.18 -6.05 1.92
N PRO A 87 14.91 -7.13 1.56
CA PRO A 87 16.06 -7.57 2.34
C PRO A 87 17.13 -6.51 2.56
N GLY A 88 17.49 -5.74 1.52
CA GLY A 88 18.44 -4.64 1.63
C GLY A 88 17.95 -3.54 2.58
N THR A 89 16.68 -3.15 2.46
CA THR A 89 16.06 -2.14 3.33
C THR A 89 16.05 -2.59 4.79
N TYR A 90 15.68 -3.84 5.08
CA TYR A 90 15.73 -4.35 6.45
C TYR A 90 17.17 -4.34 6.99
N ALA A 91 18.14 -4.84 6.21
CA ALA A 91 19.54 -4.91 6.62
C ALA A 91 20.11 -3.52 6.95
N GLU A 92 19.82 -2.50 6.14
CA GLU A 92 20.22 -1.12 6.39
C GLU A 92 19.63 -0.58 7.69
N MET A 93 18.32 -0.76 7.91
CA MET A 93 17.66 -0.29 9.13
C MET A 93 18.13 -1.07 10.36
N ALA A 94 18.34 -2.38 10.24
CA ALA A 94 18.83 -3.22 11.32
C ALA A 94 20.23 -2.81 11.77
N ALA A 95 21.14 -2.59 10.82
CA ALA A 95 22.48 -2.10 11.10
C ALA A 95 22.47 -0.71 11.74
N GLN A 96 21.66 0.22 11.21
CA GLN A 96 21.61 1.59 11.70
C GLN A 96 21.04 1.70 13.13
N TYR A 97 20.08 0.84 13.49
CA TYR A 97 19.33 0.96 14.75
C TYR A 97 19.55 -0.18 15.74
N GLY A 98 20.52 -1.07 15.47
CA GLY A 98 20.90 -2.17 16.34
C GLY A 98 19.78 -3.21 16.52
N LEU A 99 19.12 -3.58 15.44
CA LEU A 99 18.06 -4.61 15.44
C LEU A 99 18.65 -6.00 15.17
N GLY A 100 17.89 -7.05 15.47
CA GLY A 100 18.29 -8.43 15.19
C GLY A 100 18.51 -8.71 13.70
N ALA A 101 19.16 -9.83 13.40
CA ALA A 101 19.43 -10.25 12.03
C ALA A 101 18.21 -10.91 11.34
N ASP A 102 17.20 -11.33 12.11
CA ASP A 102 16.02 -12.02 11.59
C ASP A 102 14.92 -11.01 11.17
N PRO A 103 14.67 -10.83 9.86
CA PRO A 103 13.62 -9.94 9.36
C PRO A 103 12.20 -10.41 9.69
N HIS A 104 12.02 -11.66 10.12
CA HIS A 104 10.72 -12.19 10.53
C HIS A 104 10.42 -11.96 12.01
N ASN A 105 11.39 -11.50 12.81
CA ASN A 105 11.13 -11.01 14.15
C ASN A 105 10.17 -9.81 14.08
N SER A 106 8.94 -9.98 14.54
CA SER A 106 7.86 -9.03 14.28
C SER A 106 8.11 -7.66 14.92
N ARG A 107 8.70 -7.63 16.13
CA ARG A 107 9.06 -6.38 16.79
C ARG A 107 10.11 -5.65 15.98
N ASP A 108 11.20 -6.31 15.62
CA ASP A 108 12.30 -5.68 14.90
C ASP A 108 11.90 -5.26 13.49
N ASN A 109 11.06 -6.04 12.80
CA ASN A 109 10.49 -5.67 11.51
C ASN A 109 9.59 -4.43 11.62
N ILE A 110 8.79 -4.28 12.68
CA ILE A 110 7.99 -3.07 12.94
C ILE A 110 8.90 -1.85 13.20
N LEU A 111 9.96 -2.02 14.00
CA LEU A 111 10.92 -0.95 14.24
C LEU A 111 11.65 -0.54 12.95
N ALA A 112 12.10 -1.50 12.15
CA ALA A 112 12.74 -1.25 10.87
C ALA A 112 11.78 -0.54 9.89
N GLY A 113 10.52 -0.97 9.82
CA GLY A 113 9.53 -0.37 8.93
C GLY A 113 9.20 1.07 9.32
N ALA A 114 9.08 1.36 10.61
CA ALA A 114 8.90 2.72 11.10
C ALA A 114 10.14 3.60 10.87
N ALA A 115 11.34 3.04 11.01
CA ALA A 115 12.58 3.74 10.67
C ALA A 115 12.65 4.10 9.19
N TYR A 116 12.27 3.16 8.32
CA TYR A 116 12.21 3.38 6.88
C TYR A 116 11.16 4.43 6.51
N LEU A 117 9.98 4.39 7.12
CA LEU A 117 8.97 5.44 6.98
C LEU A 117 9.50 6.82 7.37
N LYS A 118 10.30 6.92 8.44
CA LYS A 118 10.94 8.19 8.84
C LYS A 118 11.90 8.70 7.77
N TRP A 119 12.71 7.82 7.20
CA TRP A 119 13.62 8.18 6.11
C TRP A 119 12.85 8.67 4.88
N LEU A 120 11.83 7.92 4.45
CA LEU A 120 10.97 8.30 3.32
C LEU A 120 10.21 9.60 3.55
N LYS A 121 9.66 9.81 4.75
CA LYS A 121 8.99 11.06 5.14
C LYS A 121 9.93 12.25 5.00
N SER A 122 11.19 12.09 5.40
CA SER A 122 12.18 13.16 5.33
C SER A 122 12.55 13.49 3.88
N LYS A 123 12.53 12.48 3.00
CA LYS A 123 12.91 12.63 1.58
C LYS A 123 11.76 13.12 0.69
N TYR A 124 10.55 12.59 0.88
CA TYR A 124 9.41 12.81 -0.03
C TYR A 124 8.22 13.54 0.61
N GLY A 125 8.17 13.63 1.94
CA GLY A 125 7.03 14.20 2.63
C GLY A 125 5.74 13.37 2.53
N TYR A 126 4.66 13.91 3.06
CA TYR A 126 3.33 13.31 3.02
C TYR A 126 2.54 13.86 1.81
N PRO A 127 1.79 13.04 1.05
CA PRO A 127 1.63 11.59 1.19
C PRO A 127 2.66 10.76 0.37
N ALA A 128 3.54 11.40 -0.40
CA ALA A 128 4.42 10.74 -1.37
C ALA A 128 5.35 9.67 -0.78
N MET A 129 5.68 9.76 0.52
CA MET A 129 6.43 8.71 1.22
C MET A 129 5.75 7.33 1.15
N PHE A 130 4.41 7.24 1.12
CA PHE A 130 3.72 5.95 1.03
C PHE A 130 3.83 5.35 -0.37
N ALA A 131 3.85 6.20 -1.40
CA ALA A 131 4.14 5.77 -2.76
C ALA A 131 5.55 5.15 -2.83
N ALA A 132 6.53 5.81 -2.20
CA ALA A 132 7.91 5.35 -2.15
C ALA A 132 8.11 4.11 -1.28
N TYR A 133 7.26 3.91 -0.28
CA TYR A 133 7.27 2.68 0.53
C TYR A 133 6.85 1.48 -0.32
N ASN A 134 5.79 1.64 -1.11
CA ASN A 134 5.22 0.57 -1.94
C ASN A 134 6.01 0.30 -3.22
N ASP A 135 6.36 1.35 -3.98
CA ASP A 135 6.94 1.22 -5.32
C ASP A 135 8.45 1.51 -5.35
N GLY A 136 9.02 1.87 -4.19
CA GLY A 136 10.44 2.16 -4.05
C GLY A 136 10.81 3.62 -4.37
N PRO A 137 11.86 4.16 -3.70
CA PRO A 137 12.35 5.53 -3.89
C PRO A 137 12.66 5.92 -5.33
N GLY A 138 13.29 5.03 -6.10
CA GLY A 138 13.72 5.31 -7.48
C GLY A 138 12.55 5.51 -8.45
N ASN A 139 11.47 4.74 -8.30
CA ASN A 139 10.27 4.89 -9.13
C ASN A 139 9.55 6.22 -8.83
N ILE A 140 9.57 6.65 -7.57
CA ILE A 140 9.01 7.95 -7.18
C ILE A 140 9.87 9.11 -7.67
N GLU A 141 11.19 8.97 -7.66
CA GLU A 141 12.09 9.96 -8.27
C GLU A 141 11.81 10.10 -9.77
N ASP A 142 11.62 8.99 -10.50
CA ASP A 142 11.22 9.04 -11.91
C ASP A 142 9.87 9.74 -12.11
N HIS A 143 8.89 9.51 -11.23
CA HIS A 143 7.61 10.23 -11.26
C HIS A 143 7.82 11.74 -11.06
N LEU A 144 8.55 12.12 -10.01
CA LEU A 144 8.75 13.51 -9.61
C LEU A 144 9.62 14.31 -10.60
N HIS A 145 10.62 13.67 -11.21
CA HIS A 145 11.57 14.35 -12.09
C HIS A 145 11.21 14.26 -13.58
N ARG A 146 10.58 13.16 -14.00
CA ARG A 146 10.29 12.91 -15.43
C ARG A 146 8.80 13.00 -15.76
N GLY A 147 7.94 13.27 -14.77
CA GLY A 147 6.49 13.41 -14.96
C GLY A 147 5.80 12.11 -15.36
N ARG A 148 6.46 10.96 -15.19
CA ARG A 148 5.87 9.64 -15.47
C ARG A 148 4.70 9.40 -14.50
N PRO A 149 3.49 9.05 -14.95
CA PRO A 149 2.39 8.75 -14.02
C PRO A 149 2.75 7.61 -13.05
N LEU A 150 2.30 7.73 -11.79
CA LEU A 150 2.43 6.63 -10.83
C LEU A 150 1.74 5.35 -11.34
N PRO A 151 2.23 4.15 -11.03
CA PRO A 151 1.51 2.92 -11.32
C PRO A 151 0.13 2.90 -10.66
N ALA A 152 -0.82 2.17 -11.27
CA ALA A 152 -2.18 2.05 -10.72
C ALA A 152 -2.20 1.38 -9.35
N GLU A 153 -1.35 0.37 -9.16
CA GLU A 153 -1.15 -0.29 -7.87
C GLU A 153 -0.71 0.70 -6.78
N THR A 154 0.28 1.53 -7.07
CA THR A 154 0.80 2.54 -6.13
C THR A 154 -0.26 3.59 -5.78
N ARG A 155 -1.04 4.08 -6.76
CA ARG A 155 -2.16 4.97 -6.46
C ARG A 155 -3.22 4.29 -5.59
N GLY A 156 -3.53 3.03 -5.86
CA GLY A 156 -4.43 2.22 -5.04
C GLY A 156 -3.91 2.07 -3.61
N TYR A 157 -2.62 1.82 -3.44
CA TYR A 157 -1.96 1.75 -2.13
C TYR A 157 -2.14 3.06 -1.35
N ILE A 158 -1.81 4.21 -1.95
CA ILE A 158 -1.96 5.52 -1.29
C ILE A 158 -3.43 5.78 -0.95
N ALA A 159 -4.37 5.42 -1.83
CA ALA A 159 -5.81 5.57 -1.56
C ALA A 159 -6.27 4.70 -0.37
N HIS A 160 -5.79 3.47 -0.24
CA HIS A 160 -6.08 2.60 0.91
C HIS A 160 -5.50 3.14 2.21
N ILE A 161 -4.28 3.68 2.18
CA ILE A 161 -3.68 4.33 3.33
C ILE A 161 -4.47 5.59 3.70
N ALA A 162 -4.77 6.47 2.74
CA ALA A 162 -5.56 7.69 2.97
C ALA A 162 -6.92 7.37 3.60
N LYS A 163 -7.63 6.36 3.09
CA LYS A 163 -8.88 5.86 3.68
C LYS A 163 -8.68 5.37 5.11
N SER A 164 -7.60 4.62 5.38
CA SER A 164 -7.29 4.13 6.73
C SER A 164 -6.96 5.24 7.72
N LEU A 165 -6.52 6.41 7.21
CA LEU A 165 -6.22 7.60 7.99
C LEU A 165 -7.38 8.61 8.04
N ASP A 166 -8.52 8.32 7.40
CA ASP A 166 -9.63 9.26 7.15
C ASP A 166 -9.17 10.58 6.50
N ASP A 167 -8.14 10.53 5.65
CA ASP A 167 -7.63 11.71 4.93
C ASP A 167 -8.34 11.87 3.58
N LYS A 168 -9.34 12.76 3.57
CA LYS A 168 -10.12 13.09 2.37
C LYS A 168 -9.37 13.98 1.38
N THR A 169 -8.30 14.66 1.82
CA THR A 169 -7.53 15.58 0.97
C THR A 169 -6.67 14.80 -0.02
N VAL A 170 -5.96 13.78 0.46
CA VAL A 170 -5.18 12.87 -0.39
C VAL A 170 -6.07 12.11 -1.37
N ALA A 171 -7.24 11.64 -0.91
CA ALA A 171 -8.19 10.97 -1.78
C ALA A 171 -8.69 11.89 -2.92
N ALA A 172 -8.96 13.16 -2.62
CA ALA A 172 -9.37 14.14 -3.61
C ALA A 172 -8.24 14.48 -4.60
N ASP A 173 -7.00 14.59 -4.11
CA ASP A 173 -5.84 14.88 -4.97
C ASP A 173 -5.50 13.71 -5.90
N LEU A 174 -5.63 12.46 -5.44
CA LEU A 174 -5.45 11.27 -6.29
C LEU A 174 -6.52 11.12 -7.38
N ALA A 175 -7.69 11.75 -7.21
CA ALA A 175 -8.75 11.75 -8.21
C ALA A 175 -8.53 12.81 -9.31
N LYS A 176 -7.60 13.76 -9.11
CA LYS A 176 -7.33 14.82 -10.07
C LYS A 176 -6.55 14.28 -11.26
N VAL A 177 -7.05 14.57 -12.46
CA VAL A 177 -6.45 14.17 -13.75
C VAL A 177 -6.19 15.40 -14.58
N ALA A 178 -4.94 15.56 -15.04
CA ALA A 178 -4.59 16.59 -16.02
C ALA A 178 -4.81 16.06 -17.45
N LEU A 179 -5.74 16.68 -18.17
CA LEU A 179 -6.04 16.42 -19.58
C LEU A 179 -5.63 17.60 -20.44
N THR A 180 -5.41 17.38 -21.73
CA THR A 180 -4.97 18.43 -22.66
C THR A 180 -6.17 19.00 -23.40
N GLN A 181 -6.41 20.30 -23.23
CA GLN A 181 -7.43 21.04 -23.94
C GLN A 181 -7.06 21.21 -25.42
N PRO A 182 -8.03 21.56 -26.30
CA PRO A 182 -7.79 21.65 -27.74
C PRO A 182 -6.73 22.71 -28.12
N ASP A 183 -6.57 23.74 -27.29
CA ASP A 183 -5.55 24.80 -27.40
C ASP A 183 -4.15 24.39 -26.89
N GLY A 184 -4.02 23.17 -26.36
CA GLY A 184 -2.77 22.63 -25.81
C GLY A 184 -2.55 22.89 -24.33
N THR A 185 -3.40 23.69 -23.67
CA THR A 185 -3.30 23.91 -22.22
C THR A 185 -3.74 22.67 -21.43
N LYS A 186 -3.25 22.51 -20.21
CA LYS A 186 -3.67 21.42 -19.31
C LYS A 186 -4.85 21.88 -18.46
N VAL A 187 -5.89 21.06 -18.40
CA VAL A 187 -7.02 21.23 -17.47
C VAL A 187 -7.05 20.07 -16.49
N THR A 188 -7.19 20.38 -15.22
CA THR A 188 -7.38 19.36 -14.18
C THR A 188 -8.87 19.13 -13.95
N ILE A 189 -9.28 17.86 -13.98
CA ILE A 189 -10.65 17.45 -13.65
C ILE A 189 -10.65 16.37 -12.57
N ASP A 190 -11.77 16.22 -11.88
CA ASP A 190 -12.00 15.12 -10.94
C ASP A 190 -12.50 13.88 -11.71
N ALA A 191 -11.73 12.81 -11.71
CA ALA A 191 -12.05 11.53 -12.35
C ALA A 191 -13.36 10.94 -11.83
N HIS A 192 -13.71 11.13 -10.57
CA HIS A 192 -14.96 10.60 -10.00
C HIS A 192 -16.21 11.29 -10.55
N GLN A 193 -16.06 12.48 -11.13
CA GLN A 193 -17.14 13.22 -11.77
C GLN A 193 -17.31 12.87 -13.25
N VAL A 194 -16.42 12.02 -13.79
CA VAL A 194 -16.50 11.61 -15.19
C VAL A 194 -17.48 10.45 -15.34
N SER A 195 -18.49 10.66 -16.17
CA SER A 195 -19.55 9.68 -16.43
C SER A 195 -19.44 9.00 -17.79
N ALA A 196 -18.72 9.59 -18.74
CA ALA A 196 -18.49 9.00 -20.07
C ALA A 196 -17.23 9.56 -20.73
N VAL A 197 -16.64 8.73 -21.60
CA VAL A 197 -15.62 9.14 -22.60
C VAL A 197 -16.02 8.53 -23.93
N HIS A 198 -16.02 9.33 -24.99
CA HIS A 198 -16.36 8.87 -26.32
C HIS A 198 -15.48 9.55 -27.37
N PRO A 199 -15.31 8.97 -28.58
CA PRO A 199 -14.52 9.61 -29.62
C PRO A 199 -15.16 10.93 -30.05
N ALA A 200 -14.33 11.87 -30.51
CA ALA A 200 -14.80 13.11 -31.10
C ALA A 200 -15.51 12.82 -32.43
N ILE A 201 -16.68 13.43 -32.63
CA ILE A 201 -17.44 13.27 -33.88
C ILE A 201 -16.81 14.20 -34.93
N PRO A 202 -16.39 13.68 -36.10
CA PRO A 202 -15.86 14.51 -37.19
C PRO A 202 -16.85 15.60 -37.61
N GLY A 203 -16.36 16.82 -37.82
CA GLY A 203 -17.17 17.96 -38.24
C GLY A 203 -17.92 18.68 -37.12
N ILE A 204 -18.00 18.11 -35.90
CA ILE A 204 -18.56 18.79 -34.71
C ILE A 204 -17.46 19.45 -33.89
N TYR A 205 -16.31 18.78 -33.73
CA TYR A 205 -15.19 19.26 -32.93
C TYR A 205 -14.01 19.69 -33.81
N ALA A 206 -13.18 20.60 -33.28
CA ALA A 206 -11.93 20.98 -33.93
C ALA A 206 -11.03 19.75 -34.13
N ALA A 207 -10.21 19.75 -35.20
CA ALA A 207 -9.36 18.61 -35.54
C ALA A 207 -8.33 18.22 -34.45
N SER A 208 -8.01 19.15 -33.54
CA SER A 208 -7.16 18.87 -32.37
C SER A 208 -7.83 18.04 -31.29
N VAL A 209 -9.17 17.92 -31.31
CA VAL A 209 -9.96 17.13 -30.37
C VAL A 209 -10.04 15.69 -30.84
N LYS A 210 -9.50 14.76 -30.06
CA LYS A 210 -9.56 13.32 -30.36
C LYS A 210 -10.69 12.63 -29.61
N SER A 211 -10.97 13.06 -28.39
CA SER A 211 -12.01 12.48 -27.54
C SER A 211 -12.80 13.57 -26.81
N VAL A 212 -13.96 13.19 -26.30
CA VAL A 212 -14.81 14.04 -25.48
C VAL A 212 -15.08 13.33 -24.16
N VAL A 213 -14.91 14.07 -23.07
CA VAL A 213 -15.14 13.63 -21.71
C VAL A 213 -16.37 14.35 -21.16
N THR A 214 -17.30 13.58 -20.56
CA THR A 214 -18.45 14.13 -19.85
C THR A 214 -18.15 14.22 -18.36
N VAL A 215 -18.06 15.44 -17.84
CA VAL A 215 -17.85 15.74 -16.41
C VAL A 215 -19.11 16.41 -15.86
N GLY A 216 -19.85 15.69 -15.01
CA GLY A 216 -21.16 16.17 -14.54
C GLY A 216 -22.11 16.44 -15.71
N LYS A 217 -22.46 17.72 -15.95
CA LYS A 217 -23.33 18.17 -17.05
C LYS A 217 -22.57 18.71 -18.26
N LEU A 218 -21.24 18.73 -18.22
CA LEU A 218 -20.41 19.39 -19.22
C LEU A 218 -19.66 18.37 -20.07
N ASN A 219 -19.67 18.58 -21.38
CA ASN A 219 -18.81 17.86 -22.31
C ASN A 219 -17.56 18.70 -22.60
N ARG A 220 -16.39 18.07 -22.55
CA ARG A 220 -15.09 18.72 -22.81
C ARG A 220 -14.33 17.95 -23.87
N GLY A 221 -13.97 18.62 -24.95
CA GLY A 221 -13.05 18.08 -25.94
C GLY A 221 -11.61 18.06 -25.43
N ILE A 222 -10.91 16.96 -25.65
CA ILE A 222 -9.52 16.72 -25.21
C ILE A 222 -8.66 16.17 -26.35
N ARG A 223 -7.34 16.34 -26.26
CA ARG A 223 -6.38 15.90 -27.30
C ARG A 223 -5.94 14.45 -27.14
N GLU A 224 -6.10 13.87 -25.97
CA GLU A 224 -5.87 12.44 -25.72
C GLU A 224 -6.89 11.61 -26.51
N ASP A 225 -6.44 10.51 -27.11
CA ASP A 225 -7.34 9.59 -27.80
C ASP A 225 -8.21 8.81 -26.79
N LEU A 226 -9.17 8.04 -27.30
CA LEU A 226 -10.17 7.38 -26.46
C LEU A 226 -9.50 6.39 -25.49
N ALA A 227 -8.49 5.66 -25.96
CA ALA A 227 -7.81 4.65 -25.17
C ALA A 227 -6.95 5.31 -24.08
N GLU A 228 -6.18 6.32 -24.45
CA GLU A 228 -5.35 7.11 -23.53
C GLU A 228 -6.20 7.78 -22.45
N ALA A 229 -7.26 8.50 -22.85
CA ALA A 229 -8.14 9.20 -21.92
C ALA A 229 -8.85 8.23 -20.97
N THR A 230 -9.41 7.13 -21.50
CA THR A 230 -10.12 6.12 -20.69
C THR A 230 -9.16 5.45 -19.69
N ALA A 231 -7.97 5.06 -20.15
CA ALA A 231 -6.95 4.48 -19.29
C ALA A 231 -6.58 5.45 -18.18
N LEU A 232 -6.24 6.70 -18.52
CA LEU A 232 -5.85 7.72 -17.56
C LEU A 232 -6.96 7.97 -16.52
N LEU A 233 -8.21 8.14 -16.95
CA LEU A 233 -9.36 8.39 -16.08
C LEU A 233 -9.67 7.23 -15.14
N ARG A 234 -9.76 6.00 -15.66
CA ARG A 234 -9.96 4.80 -14.81
C ARG A 234 -8.83 4.64 -13.80
N SER A 235 -7.61 4.97 -14.22
CA SER A 235 -6.44 4.89 -13.36
C SER A 235 -6.50 5.87 -12.16
N HIS A 236 -7.31 6.93 -12.24
CA HIS A 236 -7.58 7.88 -11.16
C HIS A 236 -8.98 7.71 -10.54
N GLY A 237 -9.64 6.56 -10.75
CA GLY A 237 -10.88 6.19 -10.05
C GLY A 237 -12.18 6.46 -10.80
N ALA A 238 -12.14 6.90 -12.08
CA ALA A 238 -13.35 7.07 -12.88
C ALA A 238 -14.08 5.72 -13.09
N LYS A 239 -15.41 5.74 -12.98
CA LYS A 239 -16.28 4.57 -13.22
C LYS A 239 -16.86 4.63 -14.64
N LEU A 240 -16.02 4.31 -15.62
CA LEU A 240 -16.30 4.37 -17.06
C LEU A 240 -16.44 3.00 -17.69
#